data_AF-A0A9J6H1E2-F1
#
_entry.id   AF-A0A9J6H1E2-F1
#
_cell.length_a   1.000
_cell.length_b   1.000
_cell.length_c   1.000
_cell.angle_alpha   90.00
_cell.angle_beta   90.00
_cell.angle_gamma   90.00
#
_symmetry.space_group_name_H-M   'P 1'
#
loop_
_entity.id
_entity.type
_entity.pdbx_description
1 polymer ?
#
loop_
_entity_poly.entity_id
_entity_poly.type
_entity_poly.pdbx_seq_one_letter_code
_entity_poly.pdbx_strand_id
1 'polypeptide(L)'
;MKKVSLFRAPVDPVRLQEWARNIKRGDKVLDENCVVCSRHFDDRYIKRTFKHVINGEDVEFDRERPSLTPDAVPTIFPNGPAYLTIPCASKKKREEYC
;
A
#
# COMPACT_ATOMS: atom_id res chain seq x y z
N MET A 1 14.43 -2.17 15.49
CA MET A 1 13.98 -1.87 14.10
C MET A 1 12.64 -2.57 13.87
N LYS A 2 11.61 -1.86 13.39
CA LYS A 2 10.35 -2.52 13.00
C LYS A 2 10.58 -3.30 11.70
N LYS A 3 10.17 -4.57 11.66
CA LYS A 3 10.15 -5.35 10.41
C LYS A 3 9.16 -4.68 9.44
N VAL A 4 9.57 -4.48 8.20
CA VAL A 4 8.73 -3.91 7.13
C VAL A 4 8.71 -4.88 5.96
N SER A 5 7.58 -4.93 5.27
CA SER A 5 7.49 -5.65 3.99
C SER A 5 8.02 -4.76 2.87
N LEU A 6 8.64 -5.37 1.87
CA LEU A 6 9.10 -4.69 0.66
C LEU A 6 8.20 -5.11 -0.50
N PHE A 7 7.72 -4.13 -1.27
CA PHE A 7 6.88 -4.35 -2.43
C PHE A 7 7.60 -3.88 -3.68
N ARG A 8 7.71 -4.75 -4.68
CA ARG A 8 8.29 -4.42 -5.98
C ARG A 8 7.39 -3.42 -6.70
N ALA A 9 8.01 -2.49 -7.43
CA ALA A 9 7.28 -1.57 -8.29
C ALA A 9 6.45 -2.33 -9.34
N PRO A 10 5.29 -1.79 -9.76
CA PRO A 10 4.46 -2.41 -10.78
C PRO A 10 5.22 -2.56 -12.10
N VAL A 11 5.02 -3.69 -12.79
CA VAL A 11 5.49 -3.87 -14.18
C VAL A 11 4.59 -3.10 -15.14
N ASP A 12 3.31 -2.95 -14.81
CA ASP A 12 2.38 -2.14 -15.59
C ASP A 12 2.86 -0.68 -15.66
N PRO A 13 3.06 -0.12 -16.87
CA PRO A 13 3.68 1.19 -17.04
C PRO A 13 2.81 2.33 -16.50
N VAL A 14 1.48 2.19 -16.55
CA VAL A 14 0.55 3.21 -16.04
C VAL A 14 0.68 3.30 -14.52
N ARG A 15 0.64 2.14 -13.85
CA ARG A 15 0.79 2.04 -12.39
C ARG A 15 2.19 2.43 -11.93
N LEU A 16 3.23 2.07 -12.68
CA LEU A 16 4.61 2.50 -12.42
C LEU A 16 4.74 4.02 -12.49
N GLN A 17 4.13 4.66 -13.49
CA GLN A 17 4.12 6.11 -13.63
C GLN A 17 3.36 6.78 -12.47
N GLU A 18 2.25 6.21 -12.02
CA GLU A 18 1.53 6.69 -10.82
C GLU A 18 2.40 6.63 -9.56
N TRP A 19 3.15 5.54 -9.37
CA TRP A 19 4.10 5.44 -8.27
C TRP A 19 5.21 6.49 -8.38
N ALA A 20 5.78 6.67 -9.58
CA ALA A 20 6.83 7.66 -9.83
C ALA A 20 6.37 9.09 -9.52
N ARG A 21 5.13 9.44 -9.91
CA ARG A 21 4.51 10.76 -9.64
C ARG A 21 4.33 11.05 -8.15
N ASN A 22 4.12 10.02 -7.33
CA ASN A 22 3.98 10.19 -5.88
C ASN A 22 5.31 10.19 -5.14
N ILE A 23 6.25 9.32 -5.53
CA ILE A 23 7.58 9.21 -4.91
C ILE A 23 8.43 10.46 -5.17
N LYS A 24 8.27 11.12 -6.33
CA LYS A 24 8.92 12.39 -6.72
C LYS A 24 10.43 12.43 -6.44
N ARG A 25 11.13 11.33 -6.70
CA ARG A 25 12.60 11.30 -6.61
C ARG A 25 13.21 11.98 -7.83
N GLY A 26 14.13 12.93 -7.60
CA GLY A 26 14.88 13.60 -8.66
C GLY A 26 16.19 12.90 -9.04
N ASP A 27 16.71 12.03 -8.17
CA ASP A 27 18.00 11.37 -8.31
C ASP A 27 17.94 10.02 -9.02
N LYS A 28 16.77 9.37 -9.06
CA LYS A 28 16.58 8.07 -9.71
C LYS A 28 15.19 7.96 -10.33
N VAL A 29 15.15 7.50 -11.57
CA VAL A 29 13.91 7.08 -12.25
C VAL A 29 13.43 5.75 -11.66
N LEU A 30 12.15 5.67 -11.32
CA LEU A 30 11.55 4.45 -10.80
C LEU A 30 11.45 3.41 -11.93
N ASP A 31 11.96 2.20 -11.67
CA ASP A 31 11.91 1.05 -12.57
C ASP A 31 11.28 -0.17 -11.84
N GLU A 32 10.97 -1.23 -12.59
CA GLU A 32 10.39 -2.48 -12.09
C GLU A 32 11.30 -3.28 -11.13
N ASN A 33 12.57 -2.90 -11.02
CA ASN A 33 13.54 -3.48 -10.09
C ASN A 33 13.58 -2.74 -8.76
N CYS A 34 12.95 -1.56 -8.67
CA CYS A 34 12.82 -0.83 -7.43
C CYS A 34 11.82 -1.52 -6.49
N VAL A 35 12.07 -1.34 -5.19
CA VAL A 35 11.17 -1.80 -4.12
C VAL A 35 10.83 -0.63 -3.20
N VAL A 36 9.60 -0.62 -2.69
CA VAL A 36 9.09 0.39 -1.76
C VAL A 36 8.62 -0.32 -0.49
N CYS A 37 9.03 0.20 0.68
CA CYS A 37 8.66 -0.43 1.94
C CYS A 37 7.19 -0.14 2.32
N SER A 38 6.61 -1.03 3.11
CA SER A 38 5.20 -0.97 3.55
C SER A 38 4.82 0.32 4.27
N ARG A 39 5.78 1.07 4.82
CA ARG A 39 5.53 2.34 5.52
C ARG A 39 5.08 3.47 4.59
N HIS A 40 5.26 3.29 3.28
CA HIS A 40 4.86 4.30 2.29
C HIS A 40 3.42 4.10 1.78
N PHE A 41 2.76 3.02 2.18
CA PHE A 41 1.40 2.71 1.80
C PHE A 41 0.48 2.84 3.01
N ASP A 42 -0.77 3.23 2.76
CA ASP A 42 -1.83 3.10 3.75
C ASP A 42 -2.08 1.61 4.02
N ASP A 43 -2.32 1.26 5.28
CA ASP A 43 -2.47 -0.12 5.73
C ASP A 43 -3.63 -0.83 5.02
N ARG A 44 -4.67 -0.08 4.64
CA ARG A 44 -5.83 -0.59 3.89
C ARG A 44 -5.47 -1.23 2.56
N TYR A 45 -4.33 -0.85 1.99
CA TYR A 45 -3.85 -1.34 0.72
C TYR A 45 -2.92 -2.55 0.85
N ILE A 46 -2.56 -2.93 2.08
CA ILE A 46 -1.68 -4.06 2.36
C ILE A 46 -2.53 -5.26 2.78
N LYS A 47 -2.64 -6.24 1.90
CA LYS A 47 -3.27 -7.53 2.19
C LYS A 47 -2.33 -8.37 3.03
N ARG A 48 -2.62 -8.49 4.33
CA ARG A 48 -1.91 -9.40 5.26
C ARG A 48 -2.63 -10.71 5.48
N THR A 49 -3.92 -10.76 5.17
CA THR A 49 -4.74 -11.96 5.31
C THR A 49 -5.37 -12.33 3.96
N PHE A 50 -5.88 -13.56 3.87
CA PHE A 50 -6.76 -13.99 2.79
C PHE A 50 -7.96 -14.73 3.38
N LYS A 51 -9.10 -14.62 2.71
CA LYS A 51 -10.33 -15.32 3.08
C LYS A 51 -10.52 -16.54 2.20
N HIS A 52 -10.98 -17.62 2.80
CA HIS A 52 -11.32 -18.85 2.11
C HIS A 52 -12.61 -19.42 2.69
N VAL A 53 -13.45 -20.03 1.86
CA VAL A 53 -14.65 -20.70 2.33
C VAL A 53 -14.31 -22.16 2.59
N ILE A 54 -14.37 -22.59 3.85
CA ILE A 54 -14.21 -23.99 4.25
C ILE A 54 -15.53 -24.46 4.84
N ASN A 55 -16.12 -25.52 4.28
CA ASN A 55 -17.40 -26.08 4.73
C ASN A 55 -18.55 -25.05 4.78
N GLY A 56 -18.53 -24.01 3.95
CA GLY A 56 -19.53 -22.95 3.92
C GLY A 56 -19.26 -21.80 4.90
N GLU A 57 -18.18 -21.84 5.68
CA GLU A 57 -17.77 -20.77 6.58
C GLU A 57 -16.58 -19.99 6.01
N ASP A 58 -16.65 -18.65 6.08
CA ASP A 58 -15.54 -17.78 5.75
C ASP A 58 -14.48 -17.84 6.87
N VAL A 59 -13.34 -18.43 6.55
CA VAL A 59 -12.16 -18.44 7.41
C VAL A 59 -11.10 -17.48 6.88
N GLU A 60 -10.44 -16.77 7.79
CA GLU A 60 -9.39 -15.81 7.48
C GLU A 60 -8.04 -16.34 7.94
N PHE A 61 -7.06 -16.32 7.05
CA PHE A 61 -5.70 -16.81 7.31
C PHE A 61 -4.67 -15.72 7.07
N ASP A 62 -3.62 -15.71 7.89
CA ASP A 62 -2.47 -14.84 7.69
C ASP A 62 -1.66 -15.27 6.46
N ARG A 63 -1.22 -14.28 5.69
CA ARG A 63 -0.29 -14.47 4.58
C ARG A 63 1.13 -14.46 5.11
N GLU A 64 1.91 -15.47 4.73
CA GLU A 64 3.35 -15.48 4.97
C GLU A 64 4.04 -14.25 4.35
N ARG A 65 3.58 -13.85 3.14
CA ARG A 65 4.04 -12.67 2.43
C ARG A 65 2.87 -11.72 2.17
N PRO A 66 2.87 -10.53 2.81
CA PRO A 66 1.93 -9.48 2.48
C PRO A 66 2.01 -9.10 1.00
N SER A 67 0.90 -8.65 0.45
CA SER A 67 0.81 -8.17 -0.93
C SER A 67 0.04 -6.87 -0.99
N LEU A 68 0.24 -6.08 -2.03
CA LEU A 68 -0.54 -4.87 -2.26
C LEU A 68 -1.84 -5.21 -2.98
N THR A 69 -2.86 -4.40 -2.70
CA THR A 69 -4.03 -4.27 -3.56
C THR A 69 -3.63 -3.73 -4.94
N PRO A 70 -4.39 -4.05 -6.01
CA PRO A 70 -4.05 -3.61 -7.37
C PRO A 70 -3.98 -2.09 -7.54
N ASP A 71 -4.74 -1.35 -6.74
CA ASP A 71 -4.88 0.11 -6.75
C ASP A 71 -3.95 0.85 -5.76
N ALA A 72 -3.16 0.11 -4.96
CA ALA A 72 -2.21 0.68 -3.99
C ALA A 72 -1.23 1.68 -4.63
N VAL A 73 -1.12 2.87 -4.08
CA VAL A 73 -0.09 3.86 -4.44
C VAL A 73 0.67 4.32 -3.19
N PRO A 74 2.00 4.57 -3.30
CA PRO A 74 2.77 5.04 -2.16
C PRO A 74 2.51 6.54 -1.95
N THR A 75 1.85 6.90 -0.86
CA THR A 75 1.48 8.30 -0.58
C THR A 75 2.01 8.81 0.76
N ILE A 76 2.71 7.97 1.54
CA ILE A 76 3.19 8.32 2.89
C ILE A 76 4.72 8.47 2.85
N PHE A 77 5.23 9.66 3.14
CA PHE A 77 6.67 9.96 3.13
C PHE A 77 7.08 10.65 4.43
N PRO A 78 7.27 9.87 5.52
CA PRO A 78 7.39 10.42 6.88
C PRO A 78 8.64 11.27 7.09
N ASN A 79 9.69 11.06 6.29
CA ASN A 79 10.94 11.81 6.36
C ASN A 79 11.04 12.90 5.26
N GLY A 80 10.00 13.04 4.44
CA GLY A 80 9.94 14.06 3.39
C GLY A 80 9.17 15.29 3.84
N PRO A 81 9.12 16.34 3.01
CA PRO A 81 8.24 17.47 3.22
C PRO A 81 6.77 17.04 3.39
N ALA A 82 6.06 17.66 4.34
CA ALA A 82 4.70 17.27 4.70
C ALA A 82 3.73 17.23 3.49
N TYR A 83 3.90 18.15 2.53
CA TYR A 83 3.07 18.23 1.32
C TYR A 83 3.22 17.03 0.37
N LEU A 84 4.28 16.23 0.50
CA LEU A 84 4.43 14.98 -0.26
C LEU A 84 3.60 13.85 0.32
N THR A 85 3.28 13.92 1.62
CA THR A 85 2.47 12.92 2.26
C THR A 85 0.99 13.27 2.09
N ILE A 86 0.27 12.42 1.36
CA ILE A 86 -1.18 12.52 1.18
C ILE A 86 -1.80 11.31 1.88
N PRO A 87 -2.09 11.41 3.19
CA PRO A 87 -2.73 10.32 3.90
C PRO A 87 -4.14 10.14 3.32
N CYS A 88 -4.57 8.88 3.20
CA CYS A 88 -5.95 8.61 2.83
C CYS A 88 -6.87 9.20 3.90
N ALA A 89 -7.94 9.89 3.48
CA ALA A 89 -8.93 10.38 4.41
C ALA A 89 -9.45 9.20 5.24
N SER A 90 -9.29 9.28 6.56
CA SER A 90 -9.83 8.30 7.48
C SER A 90 -11.34 8.28 7.32
N LYS A 91 -11.92 7.08 7.14
CA LYS A 91 -13.38 6.91 7.19
C LYS A 91 -13.82 7.32 8.59
N LYS A 92 -14.34 8.54 8.77
CA LYS A 92 -15.11 8.87 9.98
C LYS A 92 -16.26 7.86 10.03
N LYS A 93 -16.40 7.12 11.13
CA LYS A 93 -17.63 6.36 11.41
C LYS A 93 -18.77 7.36 11.25
N ARG A 94 -19.63 7.21 10.24
CA ARG A 94 -20.98 7.76 10.36
C ARG A 94 -21.63 6.89 11.43
N GLU A 95 -21.70 7.41 12.64
CA GLU A 95 -22.57 6.86 13.67
C GLU A 95 -23.99 7.04 13.12
N GLU A 96 -24.58 5.96 12.62
CA GLU A 96 -26.01 5.93 12.28
C GLU A 96 -26.77 6.23 13.57
N TYR A 97 -27.32 7.44 13.65
CA TYR A 97 -28.35 7.76 14.64
C TYR A 97 -29.67 7.27 14.06
N CYS A 98 -30.40 6.45 14.84
CA CYS A 98 -31.75 5.96 14.55
C CYS A 98 -32.73 7.10 14.19
#